data_AF-A0A512CHD8-F1
#
_entry.id   AF-A0A512CHD8-F1
#
_cell.length_a   1.000
_cell.length_b   1.000
_cell.length_c   1.000
_cell.angle_alpha   90.00
_cell.angle_beta   90.00
_cell.angle_gamma   90.00
#
_symmetry.space_group_name_H-M   'P 1'
#
loop_
_entity.id
_entity.type
_entity.pdbx_description
1 polymer ?
#
loop_
_entity_poly.entity_id
_entity_poly.type
_entity_poly.pdbx_seq_one_letter_code
_entity_poly.pdbx_strand_id
1 'polypeptide(L)'
;MDNWRIKIAKHDLDENYSNTFRVEDGLLKVRYDGYEDFNKQYGHIFYDESFSYYLYRVQYRFVGEQAPGGEGWAWRNSGVMLHGQNPETMTRDQDFPISIEGQLLGGDGEKPRTTSNLCTPGTNVVMDGELFTPHCVSSNSKTYHGDQWVTADFLVLGDSIIHHIIEGDTVLTYLQPQMGGGNVSNHNPDVKKDGQLIKTGYISLQSESHPIDFKSVEIFDLSPYKDDTEKLKEVLNLLKTQSKGQVD
;
A
#
# COMPACT_ATOMS: atom_id res chain seq x y z
N MET A 1 -1.44 -5.39 -18.37
CA MET A 1 -0.81 -5.29 -17.04
C MET A 1 0.69 -5.29 -17.27
N ASP A 2 1.14 -4.34 -18.08
CA ASP A 2 2.50 -4.34 -18.59
C ASP A 2 3.36 -3.61 -17.55
N ASN A 3 4.58 -4.07 -17.30
CA ASN A 3 5.47 -3.53 -16.27
C ASN A 3 4.96 -3.72 -14.82
N TRP A 4 4.15 -4.75 -14.61
CA TRP A 4 3.74 -5.18 -13.27
C TRP A 4 4.20 -6.63 -13.02
N ARG A 5 4.71 -6.88 -11.81
CA ARG A 5 5.18 -8.18 -11.33
C ARG A 5 4.24 -8.65 -10.22
N ILE A 6 3.80 -9.91 -10.26
CA ILE A 6 2.85 -10.44 -9.27
C ILE A 6 3.58 -11.41 -8.35
N LYS A 7 3.51 -11.19 -7.04
CA LYS A 7 3.98 -12.14 -6.03
C LYS A 7 2.83 -12.52 -5.12
N ILE A 8 2.46 -13.81 -5.13
CA ILE A 8 1.50 -14.39 -4.20
C ILE A 8 2.24 -15.41 -3.33
N ALA A 9 2.02 -15.38 -2.01
CA ALA A 9 2.58 -16.37 -1.11
C ALA A 9 2.18 -17.77 -1.57
N LYS A 10 3.13 -18.71 -1.56
CA LYS A 10 2.99 -20.09 -2.07
C LYS A 10 2.98 -20.23 -3.60
N HIS A 11 3.32 -19.18 -4.33
CA HIS A 11 3.48 -19.20 -5.78
C HIS A 11 4.80 -18.58 -6.20
N ASP A 12 5.29 -18.95 -7.37
CA ASP A 12 6.50 -18.35 -7.91
C ASP A 12 6.25 -16.89 -8.31
N LEU A 13 7.32 -16.11 -8.45
CA LEU A 13 7.20 -14.73 -8.94
C LEU A 13 6.61 -14.75 -10.37
N ASP A 14 5.69 -13.82 -10.62
CA ASP A 14 4.91 -13.66 -11.85
C ASP A 14 3.83 -14.73 -12.10
N GLU A 15 3.61 -15.63 -11.14
CA GLU A 15 2.47 -16.55 -11.15
C GLU A 15 1.24 -15.87 -10.54
N ASN A 16 0.34 -15.36 -11.39
CA ASN A 16 -0.96 -14.82 -11.00
C ASN A 16 -1.96 -15.94 -10.72
N TYR A 17 -1.81 -16.62 -9.59
CA TYR A 17 -2.70 -17.71 -9.16
C TYR A 17 -4.17 -17.32 -9.30
N SER A 18 -4.97 -18.22 -9.88
CA SER A 18 -6.42 -18.05 -10.07
C SER A 18 -6.86 -16.73 -10.72
N ASN A 19 -5.98 -16.03 -11.45
CA ASN A 19 -6.25 -14.71 -12.04
C ASN A 19 -6.73 -13.68 -10.99
N THR A 20 -6.07 -13.66 -9.83
CA THR A 20 -6.37 -12.80 -8.68
C THR A 20 -6.33 -11.32 -9.05
N PHE A 21 -5.27 -10.90 -9.72
CA PHE A 21 -5.14 -9.55 -10.26
C PHE A 21 -5.54 -9.53 -11.72
N ARG A 22 -6.44 -8.64 -12.12
CA ARG A 22 -6.84 -8.52 -13.52
C ARG A 22 -7.34 -7.12 -13.87
N VAL A 23 -7.16 -6.73 -15.12
CA VAL A 23 -7.75 -5.50 -15.66
C VAL A 23 -9.00 -5.86 -16.44
N GLU A 24 -10.14 -5.31 -16.03
CA GLU A 24 -11.45 -5.57 -16.63
C GLU A 24 -12.33 -4.33 -16.44
N ASP A 25 -13.08 -3.95 -17.47
CA ASP A 25 -13.94 -2.75 -17.48
C ASP A 25 -13.22 -1.44 -17.11
N GLY A 26 -11.92 -1.34 -17.45
CA GLY A 26 -11.09 -0.18 -17.11
C GLY A 26 -10.69 -0.09 -15.64
N LEU A 27 -10.92 -1.13 -14.84
CA LEU A 27 -10.53 -1.23 -13.44
C LEU A 27 -9.43 -2.28 -13.28
N LEU A 28 -8.48 -2.02 -12.37
CA LEU A 28 -7.67 -3.09 -11.79
C LEU A 28 -8.48 -3.74 -10.66
N LYS A 29 -8.83 -5.01 -10.84
CA LYS A 29 -9.65 -5.79 -9.92
C LYS A 29 -8.79 -6.81 -9.19
N VAL A 30 -8.97 -6.90 -7.87
CA VAL A 30 -8.46 -7.99 -7.03
C VAL A 30 -9.62 -8.88 -6.63
N ARG A 31 -9.50 -10.18 -6.87
CA ARG A 31 -10.62 -11.13 -6.87
C ARG A 31 -10.18 -12.52 -6.44
N TYR A 32 -11.13 -13.30 -5.93
CA TYR A 32 -10.86 -14.62 -5.35
C TYR A 32 -11.80 -15.70 -5.89
N ASP A 33 -12.28 -15.54 -7.13
CA ASP A 33 -13.35 -16.39 -7.69
C ASP A 33 -12.95 -17.87 -7.84
N GLY A 34 -11.65 -18.18 -7.90
CA GLY A 34 -11.15 -19.56 -7.94
C GLY A 34 -10.43 -20.01 -6.65
N TYR A 35 -10.72 -19.36 -5.53
CA TYR A 35 -10.23 -19.78 -4.22
C TYR A 35 -11.31 -20.61 -3.50
N GLU A 36 -11.02 -21.89 -3.25
CA GLU A 36 -11.83 -22.71 -2.33
C GLU A 36 -11.62 -22.29 -0.86
N ASP A 37 -10.37 -21.91 -0.54
CA ASP A 37 -9.94 -21.34 0.74
C ASP A 37 -8.80 -20.35 0.46
N PHE A 38 -8.78 -19.21 1.15
CA PHE A 38 -7.76 -18.19 0.97
C PHE A 38 -6.37 -18.72 1.33
N ASN A 39 -6.29 -19.57 2.36
CA ASN A 39 -5.10 -20.29 2.77
C ASN A 39 -3.86 -19.39 2.90
N LYS A 40 -4.00 -18.17 3.42
CA LYS A 40 -2.89 -17.21 3.61
C LYS A 40 -2.10 -16.93 2.33
N GLN A 41 -2.76 -16.95 1.17
CA GLN A 41 -2.16 -16.62 -0.12
C GLN A 41 -2.20 -15.11 -0.33
N TYR A 42 -1.53 -14.38 0.57
CA TYR A 42 -1.38 -12.93 0.48
C TYR A 42 -0.64 -12.59 -0.81
N GLY A 43 -1.18 -11.63 -1.56
CA GLY A 43 -0.69 -11.28 -2.88
C GLY A 43 -0.34 -9.81 -2.96
N HIS A 44 0.63 -9.49 -3.82
CA HIS A 44 1.06 -8.13 -4.08
C HIS A 44 1.37 -8.00 -5.58
N ILE A 45 0.79 -7.00 -6.23
CA ILE A 45 1.12 -6.62 -7.61
C ILE A 45 2.03 -5.38 -7.56
N PHE A 46 3.29 -5.56 -7.94
CA PHE A 46 4.36 -4.57 -7.88
C PHE A 46 4.51 -3.86 -9.22
N TYR A 47 4.67 -2.55 -9.21
CA TYR A 47 5.23 -1.88 -10.39
C TYR A 47 6.70 -2.28 -10.51
N ASP A 48 7.21 -2.50 -11.72
CA ASP A 48 8.53 -3.10 -11.93
C ASP A 48 9.72 -2.15 -11.71
N GLU A 49 9.47 -0.91 -11.30
CA GLU A 49 10.47 0.08 -10.92
C GLU A 49 10.35 0.50 -9.45
N SER A 50 11.47 0.99 -8.90
CA SER A 50 11.55 1.52 -7.55
C SER A 50 11.59 3.05 -7.54
N PHE A 51 11.02 3.65 -6.50
CA PHE A 51 10.91 5.11 -6.35
C PHE A 51 11.50 5.57 -5.03
N SER A 52 12.00 6.81 -5.00
CA SER A 52 12.53 7.45 -3.80
C SER A 52 11.65 8.62 -3.35
N TYR A 53 11.31 9.53 -4.26
CA TYR A 53 10.46 10.68 -3.99
C TYR A 53 9.26 10.60 -4.91
N TYR A 54 8.05 10.54 -4.37
CA TYR A 54 6.85 10.39 -5.19
C TYR A 54 5.58 10.85 -4.49
N LEU A 55 4.59 11.22 -5.30
CA LEU A 55 3.19 11.28 -4.90
C LEU A 55 2.48 10.10 -5.56
N TYR A 56 1.92 9.20 -4.75
CA TYR A 56 1.20 8.02 -5.23
C TYR A 56 -0.28 8.11 -4.88
N ARG A 57 -1.14 8.05 -5.89
CA ARG A 57 -2.60 8.14 -5.78
C ARG A 57 -3.25 6.83 -6.15
N VAL A 58 -4.21 6.39 -5.33
CA VAL A 58 -5.12 5.30 -5.66
C VAL A 58 -6.57 5.72 -5.43
N GLN A 59 -7.45 5.39 -6.37
CA GLN A 59 -8.89 5.45 -6.18
C GLN A 59 -9.42 4.03 -6.05
N TYR A 60 -9.96 3.70 -4.88
CA TYR A 60 -10.35 2.32 -4.57
C TYR A 60 -11.77 2.21 -4.03
N ARG A 61 -12.37 1.02 -4.12
CA ARG A 61 -13.56 0.64 -3.35
C ARG A 61 -13.53 -0.86 -3.05
N PHE A 62 -14.03 -1.23 -1.88
CA PHE A 62 -14.31 -2.63 -1.60
C PHE A 62 -15.61 -3.08 -2.25
N VAL A 63 -15.67 -4.33 -2.68
CA VAL A 63 -16.83 -4.95 -3.32
C VAL A 63 -16.97 -6.40 -2.86
N GLY A 64 -18.15 -6.97 -3.05
CA GLY A 64 -18.39 -8.40 -2.81
C GLY A 64 -18.05 -8.86 -1.40
N GLU A 65 -17.84 -10.17 -1.28
CA GLU A 65 -17.62 -10.86 -0.02
C GLU A 65 -16.17 -11.34 0.11
N GLN A 66 -15.71 -11.42 1.35
CA GLN A 66 -14.39 -11.96 1.67
C GLN A 66 -14.30 -13.43 1.22
N ALA A 67 -13.14 -13.82 0.69
CA ALA A 67 -12.86 -15.20 0.32
C ALA A 67 -13.02 -16.15 1.52
N PRO A 68 -13.48 -17.39 1.31
CA PRO A 68 -13.53 -18.40 2.38
C PRO A 68 -12.16 -18.55 3.05
N GLY A 69 -12.14 -18.70 4.37
CA GLY A 69 -10.88 -18.85 5.12
C GLY A 69 -10.02 -17.59 5.24
N GLY A 70 -10.48 -16.45 4.69
CA GLY A 70 -9.87 -15.15 4.93
C GLY A 70 -9.92 -14.78 6.42
N GLU A 71 -8.88 -14.13 6.92
CA GLU A 71 -8.81 -13.77 8.32
C GLU A 71 -9.85 -12.71 8.70
N GLY A 72 -10.42 -12.80 9.91
CA GLY A 72 -11.47 -11.87 10.34
C GLY A 72 -11.05 -10.39 10.37
N TRP A 73 -9.76 -10.09 10.52
CA TRP A 73 -9.24 -8.73 10.44
C TRP A 73 -9.15 -8.20 9.01
N ALA A 74 -9.06 -9.11 8.02
CA ALA A 74 -8.90 -8.80 6.61
C ALA A 74 -10.24 -8.54 5.88
N TRP A 75 -11.37 -8.55 6.60
CA TRP A 75 -12.65 -8.14 6.03
C TRP A 75 -12.57 -6.68 5.57
N ARG A 76 -12.86 -6.42 4.30
CA ARG A 76 -12.66 -5.12 3.62
C ARG A 76 -11.32 -4.49 3.98
N ASN A 77 -10.26 -5.29 3.87
CA ASN A 77 -8.88 -4.87 4.03
C ASN A 77 -8.09 -5.11 2.75
N SER A 78 -7.22 -4.16 2.46
CA SER A 78 -6.23 -4.17 1.42
C SER A 78 -5.18 -3.11 1.82
N GLY A 79 -4.23 -2.83 0.96
CA GLY A 79 -3.12 -1.97 1.30
C GLY A 79 -2.36 -1.52 0.07
N VAL A 80 -1.73 -0.37 0.23
CA VAL A 80 -0.65 0.09 -0.63
C VAL A 80 0.66 -0.15 0.11
N MET A 81 1.59 -0.85 -0.53
CA MET A 81 2.96 -0.94 -0.01
C MET A 81 3.78 0.22 -0.56
N LEU A 82 4.42 0.95 0.36
CA LEU A 82 5.32 2.07 0.13
C LEU A 82 6.72 1.64 0.50
N HIS A 83 7.72 2.08 -0.29
CA HIS A 83 9.12 1.72 -0.05
C HIS A 83 9.32 0.22 0.21
N GLY A 84 8.65 -0.61 -0.60
CA GLY A 84 8.63 -2.05 -0.43
C GLY A 84 9.87 -2.75 -0.96
N GLN A 85 10.07 -3.97 -0.45
CA GLN A 85 11.08 -4.91 -0.90
C GLN A 85 11.00 -5.19 -2.40
N ASN A 86 12.16 -5.41 -3.04
CA ASN A 86 12.21 -5.93 -4.41
C ASN A 86 11.52 -7.31 -4.48
N PRO A 87 10.51 -7.50 -5.34
CA PRO A 87 9.78 -8.76 -5.45
C PRO A 87 10.68 -9.96 -5.82
N GLU A 88 11.79 -9.75 -6.52
CA GLU A 88 12.75 -10.81 -6.88
C GLU A 88 13.53 -11.37 -5.68
N THR A 89 13.55 -10.62 -4.57
CA THR A 89 14.20 -11.04 -3.33
C THR A 89 13.22 -11.67 -2.34
N MET A 90 11.91 -11.63 -2.64
CA MET A 90 10.90 -12.28 -1.82
C MET A 90 10.94 -13.80 -2.04
N THR A 91 10.89 -14.55 -0.94
CA THR A 91 10.83 -16.01 -1.07
C THR A 91 9.45 -16.45 -1.57
N ARG A 92 9.36 -17.68 -2.07
CA ARG A 92 8.11 -18.27 -2.53
C ARG A 92 6.99 -18.19 -1.49
N ASP A 93 7.31 -18.45 -0.22
CA ASP A 93 6.33 -18.56 0.87
C ASP A 93 6.28 -17.31 1.77
N GLN A 94 6.95 -16.22 1.38
CA GLN A 94 6.89 -14.94 2.10
C GLN A 94 5.47 -14.35 2.02
N ASP A 95 4.95 -13.92 3.18
CA ASP A 95 3.56 -13.44 3.33
C ASP A 95 3.38 -11.99 2.86
N PHE A 96 4.22 -11.07 3.35
CA PHE A 96 4.21 -9.65 3.02
C PHE A 96 5.58 -9.21 2.55
N PRO A 97 5.71 -8.23 1.64
CA PRO A 97 6.99 -7.58 1.41
C PRO A 97 7.44 -6.88 2.70
N ILE A 98 8.76 -6.78 2.88
CA ILE A 98 9.31 -5.84 3.87
C ILE A 98 9.00 -4.44 3.37
N SER A 99 8.02 -3.75 3.98
CA SER A 99 7.50 -2.49 3.47
C SER A 99 6.75 -1.69 4.52
N ILE A 100 6.56 -0.40 4.22
CA ILE A 100 5.55 0.41 4.87
C ILE A 100 4.21 0.15 4.20
N GLU A 101 3.13 0.00 4.96
CA GLU A 101 1.79 -0.17 4.44
C GLU A 101 0.91 1.03 4.76
N GLY A 102 0.35 1.63 3.70
CA GLY A 102 -0.84 2.45 3.76
C GLY A 102 -2.09 1.57 3.70
N GLN A 103 -2.63 1.20 4.86
CA GLN A 103 -3.75 0.26 4.97
C GLN A 103 -5.02 0.88 4.41
N LEU A 104 -5.72 0.16 3.53
CA LEU A 104 -7.00 0.54 2.96
C LEU A 104 -8.12 -0.25 3.64
N LEU A 105 -9.02 0.44 4.33
CA LEU A 105 -10.16 -0.18 5.03
C LEU A 105 -11.50 0.34 4.54
N GLY A 106 -12.50 -0.56 4.55
CA GLY A 106 -13.92 -0.25 4.37
C GLY A 106 -14.72 -0.48 5.65
N GLY A 107 -15.72 0.37 5.91
CA GLY A 107 -16.62 0.28 7.06
C GLY A 107 -17.84 -0.62 6.84
N ASP A 108 -18.42 -1.12 7.94
CA ASP A 108 -19.58 -2.04 7.99
C ASP A 108 -20.96 -1.37 7.88
N GLY A 109 -21.01 -0.06 8.09
CA GLY A 109 -22.22 0.76 8.04
C GLY A 109 -22.61 1.31 9.40
N GLU A 110 -21.94 0.86 10.47
CA GLU A 110 -22.32 1.17 11.85
C GLU A 110 -21.13 1.63 12.69
N LYS A 111 -20.00 0.91 12.63
CA LYS A 111 -18.87 1.10 13.54
C LYS A 111 -17.78 1.98 12.93
N PRO A 112 -17.15 2.86 13.73
CA PRO A 112 -15.98 3.59 13.29
C PRO A 112 -14.85 2.64 12.88
N ARG A 113 -14.29 2.89 11.71
CA ARG A 113 -13.11 2.21 11.15
C ARG A 113 -12.32 3.18 10.27
N THR A 114 -11.17 3.63 10.75
CA THR A 114 -10.28 4.53 10.01
C THR A 114 -9.61 3.79 8.87
N THR A 115 -9.26 4.50 7.80
CA THR A 115 -8.48 4.00 6.65
C THR A 115 -7.20 4.82 6.51
N SER A 116 -6.31 4.42 5.62
CA SER A 116 -4.96 5.00 5.50
C SER A 116 -4.19 4.91 6.82
N ASN A 117 -4.43 3.84 7.58
CA ASN A 117 -3.64 3.54 8.78
C ASN A 117 -2.22 3.17 8.34
N LEU A 118 -1.27 3.22 9.28
CA LEU A 118 0.05 2.67 9.06
C LEU A 118 0.09 1.24 9.57
N CYS A 119 0.61 0.32 8.76
CA CYS A 119 1.11 -0.97 9.21
C CYS A 119 2.57 -1.17 8.73
N THR A 120 3.36 -1.93 9.49
CA THR A 120 4.83 -1.98 9.32
C THR A 120 5.39 -3.40 9.16
N PRO A 121 4.95 -4.19 8.15
CA PRO A 121 5.49 -5.53 7.92
C PRO A 121 7.01 -5.48 7.65
N GLY A 122 7.80 -6.02 8.57
CA GLY A 122 9.26 -6.03 8.44
C GLY A 122 9.94 -4.66 8.53
N THR A 123 9.23 -3.63 8.99
CA THR A 123 9.76 -2.27 9.11
C THR A 123 9.40 -1.63 10.45
N ASN A 124 10.00 -0.48 10.75
CA ASN A 124 9.61 0.46 11.80
C ASN A 124 9.66 1.89 11.21
N VAL A 125 9.12 2.87 11.93
CA VAL A 125 9.18 4.29 11.56
C VAL A 125 9.52 5.13 12.78
N VAL A 126 9.83 6.41 12.57
CA VAL A 126 9.87 7.41 13.64
C VAL A 126 8.57 8.19 13.67
N MET A 127 7.91 8.21 14.83
CA MET A 127 6.66 8.93 15.09
C MET A 127 6.80 9.68 16.40
N ASP A 128 6.40 10.95 16.42
CA ASP A 128 6.55 11.84 17.58
C ASP A 128 7.98 11.91 18.15
N GLY A 129 8.98 11.75 17.28
CA GLY A 129 10.40 11.78 17.63
C GLY A 129 10.96 10.48 18.21
N GLU A 130 10.15 9.42 18.32
CA GLU A 130 10.54 8.12 18.86
C GLU A 130 10.41 7.00 17.83
N LEU A 131 11.21 5.95 17.98
CA LEU A 131 11.10 4.75 17.14
C LEU A 131 9.79 4.02 17.47
N PHE A 132 8.87 4.00 16.51
CA PHE A 132 7.61 3.28 16.57
C PHE A 132 7.82 1.83 16.11
N THR A 133 7.77 0.91 17.07
CA THR A 133 7.89 -0.55 16.86
C THR A 133 6.59 -1.36 16.89
N PRO A 134 5.42 -0.85 17.32
CA PRO A 134 4.16 -1.56 17.11
C PRO A 134 3.87 -1.77 15.62
N HIS A 135 3.05 -2.78 15.31
CA HIS A 135 2.77 -3.12 13.92
C HIS A 135 1.89 -2.10 13.23
N CYS A 136 0.81 -1.65 13.87
CA CYS A 136 -0.13 -0.73 13.25
C CYS A 136 -0.52 0.43 14.18
N VAL A 137 -0.85 1.57 13.58
CA VAL A 137 -1.44 2.74 14.24
C VAL A 137 -2.51 3.35 13.36
N SER A 138 -3.65 3.69 13.97
CA SER A 138 -4.76 4.33 13.28
C SER A 138 -4.39 5.72 12.77
N SER A 139 -4.88 6.06 11.58
CA SER A 139 -4.94 7.44 11.11
C SER A 139 -6.04 8.22 11.84
N ASN A 140 -6.20 9.51 11.52
CA ASN A 140 -7.33 10.31 11.97
C ASN A 140 -8.48 10.40 10.93
N SER A 141 -8.49 9.55 9.90
CA SER A 141 -9.51 9.61 8.84
C SER A 141 -10.92 9.37 9.36
N LYS A 142 -11.93 9.86 8.64
CA LYS A 142 -13.31 9.34 8.81
C LYS A 142 -13.42 7.90 8.31
N THR A 143 -14.55 7.26 8.60
CA THR A 143 -14.92 5.95 8.07
C THR A 143 -15.64 6.07 6.73
N TYR A 144 -15.30 5.18 5.80
CA TYR A 144 -15.94 5.07 4.49
C TYR A 144 -16.71 3.76 4.44
N HIS A 145 -18.03 3.84 4.64
CA HIS A 145 -18.94 2.69 4.70
C HIS A 145 -19.41 2.23 3.31
N GLY A 146 -19.69 0.94 3.16
CA GLY A 146 -20.26 0.42 1.91
C GLY A 146 -19.30 0.54 0.73
N ASP A 147 -19.85 0.54 -0.48
CA ASP A 147 -19.08 0.35 -1.72
C ASP A 147 -18.78 1.69 -2.40
N GLN A 148 -18.38 2.68 -1.60
CA GLN A 148 -18.04 4.01 -2.08
C GLN A 148 -16.60 4.07 -2.58
N TRP A 149 -16.37 4.90 -3.60
CA TRP A 149 -15.01 5.24 -4.04
C TRP A 149 -14.33 6.13 -3.00
N VAL A 150 -13.07 5.84 -2.73
CA VAL A 150 -12.20 6.59 -1.81
C VAL A 150 -10.89 6.89 -2.52
N THR A 151 -10.44 8.14 -2.44
CA THR A 151 -9.15 8.58 -2.94
C THR A 151 -8.15 8.63 -1.80
N ALA A 152 -7.08 7.85 -1.92
CA ALA A 152 -5.93 7.88 -1.02
C ALA A 152 -4.68 8.34 -1.77
N ASP A 153 -3.99 9.31 -1.20
CA ASP A 153 -2.69 9.79 -1.67
C ASP A 153 -1.61 9.49 -0.63
N PHE A 154 -0.42 9.18 -1.12
CA PHE A 154 0.77 8.93 -0.32
C PHE A 154 1.90 9.80 -0.84
N LEU A 155 2.27 10.82 -0.07
CA LEU A 155 3.44 11.66 -0.36
C LEU A 155 4.63 11.06 0.36
N VAL A 156 5.63 10.63 -0.40
CA VAL A 156 6.84 9.99 0.10
C VAL A 156 8.04 10.79 -0.37
N LEU A 157 8.85 11.30 0.55
CA LEU A 157 10.04 12.10 0.24
C LEU A 157 11.29 11.39 0.75
N GLY A 158 11.73 10.35 0.03
CA GLY A 158 12.85 9.50 0.45
C GLY A 158 12.56 8.84 1.79
N ASP A 159 13.54 8.85 2.69
CA ASP A 159 13.40 8.44 4.09
C ASP A 159 13.04 9.62 5.02
N SER A 160 12.83 10.83 4.48
CA SER A 160 12.65 12.02 5.30
C SER A 160 11.24 12.11 5.91
N ILE A 161 10.20 11.97 5.09
CA ILE A 161 8.81 12.10 5.53
C ILE A 161 7.88 11.29 4.62
N ILE A 162 6.87 10.70 5.24
CA ILE A 162 5.74 10.06 4.58
C ILE A 162 4.44 10.63 5.14
N HIS A 163 3.57 11.09 4.24
CA HIS A 163 2.22 11.51 4.56
C HIS A 163 1.21 10.56 3.94
N HIS A 164 0.23 10.15 4.73
CA HIS A 164 -1.00 9.56 4.22
C HIS A 164 -2.05 10.67 4.11
N ILE A 165 -2.73 10.73 2.98
CA ILE A 165 -3.70 11.77 2.66
C ILE A 165 -4.95 11.09 2.14
N ILE A 166 -6.11 11.48 2.65
CA ILE A 166 -7.40 10.92 2.26
C ILE A 166 -8.30 12.08 1.84
N GLU A 167 -8.84 12.01 0.61
CA GLU A 167 -9.70 13.07 0.05
C GLU A 167 -9.09 14.48 0.15
N GLY A 168 -7.76 14.58 0.04
CA GLY A 168 -7.00 15.83 0.09
C GLY A 168 -6.59 16.31 1.49
N ASP A 169 -7.00 15.61 2.56
CA ASP A 169 -6.62 15.91 3.95
C ASP A 169 -5.53 14.96 4.44
N THR A 170 -4.45 15.49 5.01
CA THR A 170 -3.40 14.67 5.62
C THR A 170 -3.90 14.02 6.91
N VAL A 171 -3.91 12.70 6.94
CA VAL A 171 -4.47 11.91 8.06
C VAL A 171 -3.45 11.18 8.91
N LEU A 172 -2.22 11.04 8.42
CA LEU A 172 -1.11 10.45 9.16
C LEU A 172 0.23 10.98 8.63
N THR A 173 1.22 11.13 9.51
CA THR A 173 2.58 11.56 9.16
C THR A 173 3.59 10.83 10.01
N TYR A 174 4.68 10.37 9.40
CA TYR A 174 5.81 9.75 10.08
C TYR A 174 7.09 9.92 9.26
N LEU A 175 8.23 9.59 9.87
CA LEU A 175 9.56 9.85 9.34
C LEU A 175 10.39 8.56 9.34
N GLN A 176 11.51 8.57 8.62
CA GLN A 176 12.60 7.59 8.76
C GLN A 176 12.12 6.13 8.74
N PRO A 177 11.42 5.67 7.69
CA PRO A 177 11.11 4.27 7.53
C PRO A 177 12.41 3.46 7.52
N GLN A 178 12.44 2.38 8.28
CA GLN A 178 13.61 1.51 8.43
C GLN A 178 13.19 0.05 8.45
N MET A 179 14.04 -0.83 7.94
CA MET A 179 13.86 -2.27 8.15
C MET A 179 13.94 -2.58 9.64
N GLY A 180 13.09 -3.49 10.13
CA GLY A 180 12.99 -3.77 11.56
C GLY A 180 11.74 -4.57 11.91
N GLY A 181 11.48 -4.78 13.18
CA GLY A 181 10.22 -5.37 13.63
C GLY A 181 9.93 -6.79 13.11
N GLY A 182 8.68 -7.20 13.24
CA GLY A 182 8.15 -8.50 12.81
C GLY A 182 7.03 -8.34 11.78
N ASN A 183 6.00 -9.19 11.86
CA ASN A 183 4.83 -9.18 10.96
C ASN A 183 5.18 -9.37 9.48
N VAL A 184 6.30 -10.07 9.25
CA VAL A 184 6.69 -10.63 7.97
C VAL A 184 7.31 -12.00 8.23
N SER A 185 6.77 -13.03 7.60
CA SER A 185 7.18 -14.43 7.76
C SER A 185 7.86 -14.93 6.50
N ASN A 186 8.75 -15.91 6.65
CA ASN A 186 9.46 -16.56 5.54
C ASN A 186 10.23 -15.60 4.63
N HIS A 187 10.60 -14.41 5.11
CA HIS A 187 11.43 -13.48 4.34
C HIS A 187 12.86 -14.01 4.20
N ASN A 188 13.55 -13.56 3.16
CA ASN A 188 14.98 -13.81 3.03
C ASN A 188 15.75 -13.03 4.12
N PRO A 189 16.42 -13.69 5.07
CA PRO A 189 17.13 -13.01 6.16
C PRO A 189 18.28 -12.13 5.68
N ASP A 190 18.86 -12.39 4.50
CA ASP A 190 19.94 -11.58 3.95
C ASP A 190 19.46 -10.21 3.42
N VAL A 191 18.14 -10.08 3.19
CA VAL A 191 17.51 -8.85 2.71
C VAL A 191 17.15 -7.93 3.86
N LYS A 192 16.65 -8.48 4.98
CA LYS A 192 16.16 -7.70 6.12
C LYS A 192 17.31 -7.28 7.04
N LYS A 193 17.77 -6.04 6.88
CA LYS A 193 18.85 -5.46 7.67
C LYS A 193 18.29 -4.48 8.70
N ASP A 194 17.95 -5.00 9.88
CA ASP A 194 17.32 -4.21 10.94
C ASP A 194 18.10 -2.93 11.28
N GLY A 195 17.37 -1.81 11.36
CA GLY A 195 17.92 -0.48 11.55
C GLY A 195 18.34 0.24 10.27
N GLN A 196 18.36 -0.43 9.11
CA GLN A 196 18.66 0.22 7.83
C GLN A 196 17.50 1.11 7.39
N LEU A 197 17.77 2.40 7.16
CA LEU A 197 16.82 3.34 6.56
C LEU A 197 16.44 2.93 5.13
N ILE A 198 15.17 3.07 4.80
CA ILE A 198 14.59 2.76 3.50
C ILE A 198 14.34 4.07 2.75
N LYS A 199 15.28 4.41 1.86
CA LYS A 199 15.24 5.65 1.05
C LYS A 199 14.53 5.48 -0.29
N THR A 200 14.40 4.23 -0.72
CA THR A 200 13.92 3.83 -2.05
C THR A 200 13.35 2.44 -1.92
N GLY A 201 12.25 2.17 -2.62
CA GLY A 201 11.69 0.85 -2.70
C GLY A 201 10.63 0.74 -3.79
N TYR A 202 10.12 -0.46 -3.96
CA TYR A 202 9.05 -0.76 -4.89
C TYR A 202 7.70 -0.32 -4.31
N ILE A 203 6.72 -0.12 -5.17
CA ILE A 203 5.33 0.09 -4.77
C ILE A 203 4.48 -1.09 -5.21
N SER A 204 3.48 -1.46 -4.41
CA SER A 204 2.56 -2.54 -4.77
C SER A 204 1.17 -2.37 -4.19
N LEU A 205 0.19 -3.03 -4.82
CA LEU A 205 -1.17 -3.14 -4.33
C LEU A 205 -1.42 -4.53 -3.75
N GLN A 206 -2.10 -4.59 -2.61
CA GLN A 206 -2.28 -5.81 -1.84
C GLN A 206 -3.55 -6.59 -2.22
N SER A 207 -3.43 -7.91 -2.16
CA SER A 207 -4.49 -8.91 -2.19
C SER A 207 -4.53 -9.62 -0.84
N GLU A 208 -5.51 -9.27 -0.01
CA GLU A 208 -5.67 -9.79 1.34
C GLU A 208 -7.10 -10.28 1.59
N SER A 209 -7.51 -11.32 0.86
CA SER A 209 -8.78 -12.04 0.99
C SER A 209 -10.09 -11.28 0.68
N HIS A 210 -10.16 -9.95 0.72
CA HIS A 210 -11.38 -9.22 0.35
C HIS A 210 -11.28 -8.57 -1.05
N PRO A 211 -12.28 -8.75 -1.93
CA PRO A 211 -12.26 -8.11 -3.24
C PRO A 211 -12.24 -6.58 -3.19
N ILE A 212 -11.40 -5.98 -4.03
CA ILE A 212 -11.24 -4.53 -4.15
C ILE A 212 -11.12 -4.15 -5.63
N ASP A 213 -11.70 -3.00 -5.98
CA ASP A 213 -11.52 -2.35 -7.27
C ASP A 213 -10.60 -1.15 -7.11
N PHE A 214 -9.69 -0.98 -8.06
CA PHE A 214 -8.93 0.24 -8.25
C PHE A 214 -9.34 0.88 -9.58
N LYS A 215 -9.87 2.10 -9.52
CA LYS A 215 -10.26 2.90 -10.69
C LYS A 215 -9.08 3.62 -11.31
N SER A 216 -8.18 4.12 -10.48
CA SER A 216 -6.92 4.72 -10.92
C SER A 216 -5.79 4.38 -9.94
N VAL A 217 -4.60 4.27 -10.51
CA VAL A 217 -3.34 3.99 -9.82
C VAL A 217 -2.30 4.86 -10.52
N GLU A 218 -1.92 5.96 -9.88
CA GLU A 218 -1.14 7.04 -10.49
C GLU A 218 0.07 7.35 -9.62
N ILE A 219 1.24 7.42 -10.24
CA ILE A 219 2.46 7.86 -9.56
C ILE A 219 3.05 9.07 -10.28
N PHE A 220 3.42 10.07 -9.50
CA PHE A 220 4.20 11.20 -9.96
C PHE A 220 5.58 11.13 -9.32
N ASP A 221 6.61 10.92 -10.12
CA ASP A 221 8.01 10.92 -9.66
C ASP A 221 8.45 12.35 -9.32
N LEU A 222 8.76 12.56 -8.05
CA LEU A 222 9.24 13.83 -7.50
C LEU A 222 10.77 13.88 -7.41
N SER A 223 11.47 12.79 -7.78
CA SER A 223 12.94 12.71 -7.73
C SER A 223 13.66 13.82 -8.50
N PRO A 224 13.17 14.32 -9.65
CA PRO A 224 13.78 15.46 -10.35
C PRO A 224 13.81 16.76 -9.53
N TYR A 225 12.98 16.89 -8.49
CA TYR A 225 12.84 18.12 -7.70
C TYR A 225 13.40 17.98 -6.27
N LYS A 226 13.96 16.81 -5.90
CA LYS A 226 14.35 16.50 -4.52
C LYS A 226 15.40 17.46 -3.93
N ASP A 227 16.25 18.04 -4.77
CA ASP A 227 17.34 18.92 -4.36
C ASP A 227 16.97 20.42 -4.49
N ASP A 228 15.76 20.74 -4.97
CA ASP A 228 15.22 22.09 -5.10
C ASP A 228 13.90 22.21 -4.33
N THR A 229 14.00 22.59 -3.05
CA THR A 229 12.87 22.71 -2.13
C THR A 229 11.78 23.67 -2.64
N GLU A 230 12.16 24.76 -3.32
CA GLU A 230 11.17 25.71 -3.82
C GLU A 230 10.45 25.14 -5.03
N LYS A 231 11.16 24.47 -5.94
CA LYS A 231 10.54 23.80 -7.08
C LYS A 231 9.65 22.64 -6.65
N LEU A 232 10.08 21.84 -5.66
CA LEU A 232 9.29 20.77 -5.09
C LEU A 232 7.96 21.29 -4.52
N LYS A 233 7.99 22.40 -3.76
CA LYS A 233 6.78 23.04 -3.25
C LYS A 233 5.86 23.53 -4.37
N GLU A 234 6.41 24.14 -5.41
CA GLU A 234 5.64 24.60 -6.58
C GLU A 234 4.91 23.42 -7.24
N VAL A 235 5.61 22.32 -7.51
CA VAL A 235 5.05 21.11 -8.12
C VAL A 235 3.97 20.49 -7.25
N LEU A 236 4.21 20.34 -5.94
CA LEU A 236 3.21 19.81 -4.99
C LEU A 236 1.94 20.67 -4.95
N ASN A 237 2.08 22.00 -5.01
CA ASN A 237 0.93 22.90 -5.07
C ASN A 237 0.12 22.72 -6.35
N LEU A 238 0.77 22.53 -7.50
CA LEU A 238 0.08 22.26 -8.77
C LEU A 238 -0.65 20.92 -8.76
N LEU A 239 -0.04 19.87 -8.21
CA LEU A 239 -0.68 18.55 -8.10
C LEU A 239 -1.89 18.60 -7.16
N LYS A 240 -1.81 19.38 -6.09
CA LYS A 240 -2.93 19.58 -5.14
C LYS A 240 -4.12 20.30 -5.79
N THR A 241 -3.89 21.27 -6.69
CA THR A 241 -4.98 22.00 -7.36
C THR A 241 -5.63 21.18 -8.47
N GLN A 242 -4.86 20.41 -9.24
CA GLN A 242 -5.39 19.48 -10.25
C GLN A 242 -6.29 18.41 -9.62
N SER A 243 -5.91 17.92 -8.44
CA SER A 243 -6.68 16.95 -7.68
C SER A 243 -8.06 17.46 -7.24
N LYS A 244 -8.17 18.76 -6.92
CA LYS A 244 -9.44 19.38 -6.51
C LYS A 244 -10.38 19.65 -7.68
N GLY A 245 -9.86 19.89 -8.88
CA GLY A 245 -10.65 20.17 -10.08
C GLY A 245 -11.26 18.94 -10.76
N GLN A 246 -10.95 17.72 -10.30
CA GLN A 246 -11.53 16.46 -10.79
C GLN A 246 -12.69 15.94 -9.93
N VAL A 247 -13.08 16.68 -8.88
CA VAL A 247 -14.12 16.29 -7.90
C VAL A 247 -15.46 16.99 -8.17
N ASP A 248 -15.56 17.80 -9.24
CA ASP A 248 -16.79 18.49 -9.66
C ASP A 248 -17.44 17.87 -10.91
#